data_AF-A0A8H8S2J0-F1
#
_entry.id   AF-A0A8H8S2J0-F1
#
_cell.length_a   1.000
_cell.length_b   1.000
_cell.length_c   1.000
_cell.angle_alpha   90.00
_cell.angle_beta   90.00
_cell.angle_gamma   90.00
#
_symmetry.space_group_name_H-M   'P 1'
#
loop_
_entity.id
_entity.type
_entity.pdbx_description
1 polymer ?
#
loop_
_entity_poly.entity_id
_entity_poly.type
_entity_poly.pdbx_seq_one_letter_code
_entity_poly.pdbx_strand_id
1 'polypeptide(L)'
;MANSSPKTSLHSKVRPRKKGPQDVNTALLANEKKRLRLAGLDDEKRADIEEKDLWLNAKKRAHGERVRDDNSLLKKTLKRKEKAKKKSEGEWKERKEGVAKSQAMKQEKREENLKKRRDEKGGKGKGKGKSSSSGKKSKPKSRPGFEGTFGGKKK
;
A
#
# COMPACT_ATOMS: atom_id res chain seq x y z
N MET A 1 10.92 41.00 -61.27
CA MET A 1 10.23 39.85 -60.69
C MET A 1 10.70 39.68 -59.24
N ALA A 2 9.89 40.08 -58.26
CA ALA A 2 10.23 39.96 -56.83
C ALA A 2 9.31 38.90 -56.20
N ASN A 3 9.87 37.74 -55.85
CA ASN A 3 9.14 36.65 -55.22
C ASN A 3 8.97 36.95 -53.72
N SER A 4 7.78 37.43 -53.34
CA SER A 4 7.37 37.53 -51.94
C SER A 4 6.76 36.21 -51.50
N SER A 5 7.54 35.40 -50.77
CA SER A 5 7.04 34.16 -50.16
C SER A 5 6.16 34.49 -48.93
N PRO A 6 4.93 33.95 -48.82
CA PRO A 6 4.08 34.19 -47.66
C PRO A 6 4.63 33.46 -46.43
N LYS A 7 4.87 34.20 -45.34
CA LYS A 7 5.21 33.64 -44.03
C LYS A 7 4.04 32.79 -43.54
N THR A 8 4.15 31.47 -43.68
CA THR A 8 3.20 30.52 -43.07
C THR A 8 3.32 30.63 -41.55
N SER A 9 2.30 31.19 -40.91
CA SER A 9 2.12 31.13 -39.46
C SER A 9 1.95 29.66 -39.06
N LEU A 10 3.02 29.05 -38.58
CA LEU A 10 2.97 27.77 -37.89
C LEU A 10 2.14 27.98 -36.62
N HIS A 11 0.86 27.62 -36.70
CA HIS A 11 -0.01 27.49 -35.54
C HIS A 11 0.60 26.41 -34.64
N SER A 12 1.44 26.82 -33.70
CA SER A 12 1.93 25.93 -32.66
C SER A 12 0.71 25.30 -31.98
N LYS A 13 0.59 23.98 -32.07
CA LYS A 13 -0.41 23.23 -31.32
C LYS A 13 -0.09 23.50 -29.85
N VAL A 14 -0.83 24.40 -29.21
CA VAL A 14 -0.68 24.71 -27.79
C VAL A 14 -0.93 23.41 -27.05
N ARG A 15 0.15 22.78 -26.56
CA ARG A 15 0.02 21.56 -25.74
C ARG A 15 -0.87 21.90 -24.55
N PRO A 16 -1.90 21.10 -24.24
CA PRO A 16 -2.79 21.39 -23.13
C PRO A 16 -1.95 21.49 -21.86
N ARG A 17 -2.09 22.61 -21.14
CA ARG A 17 -1.33 22.83 -19.90
C ARG A 17 -1.61 21.66 -18.95
N LYS A 18 -0.54 21.10 -18.37
CA LYS A 18 -0.70 20.02 -17.39
C LYS A 18 -1.57 20.53 -16.24
N LYS A 19 -2.62 19.79 -15.92
CA LYS A 19 -3.45 20.06 -14.74
C LYS A 19 -2.54 20.05 -13.51
N GLY A 20 -2.63 21.10 -12.70
CA GLY A 20 -1.85 21.22 -11.47
C GLY A 20 -2.15 20.11 -10.47
N PRO A 21 -1.45 20.07 -9.32
CA PRO A 21 -1.60 19.02 -8.31
C PRO A 21 -3.08 18.83 -7.91
N GLN A 22 -3.61 17.62 -8.13
CA GLN A 22 -4.99 17.25 -7.85
C GLN A 22 -5.16 16.70 -6.41
N ASP A 23 -4.41 17.24 -5.47
CA ASP A 23 -4.45 16.80 -4.08
C ASP A 23 -5.72 17.30 -3.39
N VAL A 24 -6.27 16.47 -2.51
CA VAL A 24 -7.51 16.80 -1.78
C VAL A 24 -7.28 18.01 -0.85
N ASN A 25 -6.10 18.11 -0.25
CA ASN A 25 -5.74 19.21 0.64
C ASN A 25 -5.55 20.52 -0.13
N THR A 26 -4.92 20.47 -1.31
CA THR A 26 -4.73 21.66 -2.14
C THR A 26 -6.07 22.17 -2.68
N ALA A 27 -6.99 21.26 -3.05
CA ALA A 27 -8.34 21.61 -3.46
C ALA A 27 -9.16 22.26 -2.34
N LEU A 28 -9.06 21.76 -1.10
CA LEU A 28 -9.71 22.38 0.07
C LEU A 28 -9.17 23.80 0.32
N LEU A 29 -7.85 23.95 0.30
CA LEU A 29 -7.21 25.24 0.50
C LEU A 29 -7.56 26.23 -0.63
N ALA A 30 -7.68 25.75 -1.88
CA ALA A 30 -8.15 26.57 -2.99
C ALA A 30 -9.59 27.06 -2.79
N ASN A 31 -10.49 26.20 -2.32
CA ASN A 31 -11.86 26.57 -2.00
C ASN A 31 -11.95 27.57 -0.85
N GLU A 32 -11.16 27.38 0.21
CA GLU A 32 -11.10 28.30 1.33
C GLU A 32 -10.59 29.68 0.90
N LYS A 33 -9.53 29.73 0.08
CA LYS A 33 -9.03 30.98 -0.50
C LYS A 33 -10.07 31.66 -1.39
N LYS A 34 -10.80 30.91 -2.24
CA LYS A 34 -11.89 31.45 -3.05
C LYS A 34 -12.99 32.06 -2.17
N ARG A 35 -13.40 31.35 -1.11
CA ARG A 35 -14.41 31.84 -0.16
C ARG A 35 -13.95 33.12 0.54
N LEU A 36 -12.71 33.16 1.04
CA LEU A 36 -12.15 34.35 1.69
C LEU A 36 -12.09 35.54 0.73
N ARG A 37 -11.72 35.30 -0.54
CA ARG A 37 -11.72 36.34 -1.58
C ARG A 37 -13.12 36.91 -1.83
N LEU A 38 -14.14 36.05 -1.89
CA LEU A 38 -15.53 36.48 -2.11
C LEU A 38 -16.13 37.19 -0.89
N ALA A 39 -15.71 36.84 0.32
CA ALA A 39 -16.20 37.44 1.56
C ALA A 39 -15.76 38.91 1.73
N GLY A 40 -14.65 39.32 1.11
CA GLY A 40 -14.18 40.71 1.13
C GLY A 40 -14.75 41.62 0.04
N LEU A 41 -15.68 41.13 -0.79
CA LEU A 41 -16.31 41.88 -1.88
C LEU A 41 -17.77 42.22 -1.55
N ASP A 42 -18.27 43.30 -2.16
CA ASP A 42 -19.67 43.71 -2.15
C ASP A 42 -20.60 42.63 -2.73
N ASP A 43 -21.85 42.58 -2.27
CA ASP A 43 -22.79 41.51 -2.62
C ASP A 43 -23.15 41.48 -4.11
N GLU A 44 -23.26 42.65 -4.77
CA GLU A 44 -23.49 42.73 -6.22
C GLU A 44 -22.33 42.12 -7.02
N LYS A 45 -21.09 42.50 -6.68
CA LYS A 45 -19.89 41.95 -7.31
C LYS A 45 -19.74 40.46 -7.03
N ARG A 46 -20.16 40.00 -5.84
CA ARG A 46 -20.16 38.57 -5.49
C ARG A 46 -21.12 37.79 -6.36
N ALA A 47 -22.37 38.26 -6.51
CA ALA A 47 -23.37 37.63 -7.36
C ALA A 47 -22.91 37.53 -8.83
N ASP A 48 -22.35 38.62 -9.36
CA ASP A 48 -21.78 38.65 -10.72
C ASP A 48 -20.66 37.62 -10.92
N ILE A 49 -19.77 37.46 -9.93
CA ILE A 49 -18.67 36.50 -10.00
C ILE A 49 -19.21 35.07 -9.90
N GLU A 50 -20.19 34.83 -9.03
CA GLU A 50 -20.82 33.52 -8.86
C GLU A 50 -21.56 33.07 -10.13
N GLU A 51 -22.28 33.98 -10.79
CA GLU A 51 -22.92 33.70 -12.08
C GLU A 51 -21.88 33.36 -13.15
N LYS A 52 -20.82 34.17 -13.28
CA LYS A 52 -19.73 33.92 -14.23
C LYS A 52 -19.05 32.58 -13.95
N ASP A 53 -18.77 32.27 -12.69
CA ASP A 53 -18.15 31.00 -12.28
C ASP A 53 -19.08 29.81 -12.56
N LEU A 54 -20.40 29.96 -12.39
CA LEU A 54 -21.38 28.93 -12.72
C LEU A 54 -21.34 28.59 -14.21
N TRP A 55 -21.41 29.59 -15.08
CA TRP A 55 -21.36 29.40 -16.53
C TRP A 55 -20.01 28.84 -17.00
N LEU A 56 -18.90 29.33 -16.43
CA LEU A 56 -17.57 28.80 -16.73
C LEU A 56 -17.43 27.33 -16.30
N ASN A 57 -17.95 26.96 -15.14
CA ASN A 57 -17.93 25.59 -14.66
C ASN A 57 -18.83 24.68 -15.50
N ALA A 58 -20.01 25.15 -15.93
CA ALA A 58 -20.88 24.42 -16.84
C ALA A 58 -20.18 24.15 -18.18
N LYS A 59 -19.53 25.18 -18.76
CA LYS A 59 -18.75 25.04 -20.00
C LYS A 59 -17.60 24.04 -19.85
N LYS A 60 -16.85 24.09 -18.75
CA LYS A 60 -15.77 23.13 -18.45
C LYS A 60 -16.30 21.70 -18.36
N ARG A 61 -17.42 21.49 -17.66
CA ARG A 61 -18.07 20.17 -17.55
C ARG A 61 -18.57 19.66 -18.89
N ALA A 62 -19.17 20.52 -19.71
CA ALA A 62 -19.62 20.16 -21.06
C ALA A 62 -18.43 19.75 -21.97
N HIS A 63 -17.28 20.39 -21.82
CA HIS A 63 -16.03 19.99 -22.48
C HIS A 63 -15.42 18.69 -21.89
N GLY A 64 -16.03 18.09 -20.87
CA GLY A 64 -15.55 16.85 -20.24
C GLY A 64 -14.49 17.06 -19.16
N GLU A 65 -14.24 18.30 -18.73
CA GLU A 65 -13.37 18.55 -17.59
C GLU A 65 -14.06 18.22 -16.25
N ARG A 66 -13.41 17.39 -15.44
CA ARG A 66 -13.91 16.98 -14.13
C ARG A 66 -13.59 18.03 -13.06
N VAL A 67 -14.51 18.97 -12.85
CA VAL A 67 -14.44 20.00 -11.80
C VAL A 67 -14.71 19.36 -10.42
N ARG A 68 -13.80 19.53 -9.44
CA ARG A 68 -13.83 18.86 -8.12
C ARG A 68 -13.73 19.87 -6.98
N ASP A 69 -14.70 20.77 -6.92
CA ASP A 69 -14.63 21.95 -6.05
C ASP A 69 -15.64 21.87 -4.87
N ASP A 70 -16.30 20.73 -4.63
CA ASP A 70 -17.24 20.57 -3.51
C ASP A 70 -16.52 20.27 -2.19
N ASN A 71 -16.62 21.21 -1.23
CA ASN A 71 -16.05 21.11 0.10
C ASN A 71 -16.49 19.85 0.88
N SER A 72 -17.76 19.46 0.78
CA SER A 72 -18.31 18.31 1.50
C SER A 72 -17.71 17.00 0.97
N LEU A 73 -17.57 16.88 -0.34
CA LEU A 73 -16.99 15.72 -1.01
C LEU A 73 -15.48 15.63 -0.79
N LEU A 74 -14.78 16.77 -0.81
CA LEU A 74 -13.35 16.82 -0.51
C LEU A 74 -13.08 16.37 0.95
N LYS A 75 -13.82 16.89 1.93
CA LYS A 75 -13.74 16.44 3.34
C LYS A 75 -14.04 14.96 3.50
N LYS A 76 -15.08 14.44 2.83
CA LYS A 76 -15.39 12.99 2.83
C LYS A 76 -14.26 12.16 2.23
N THR A 77 -13.62 12.64 1.17
CA THR A 77 -12.50 11.96 0.51
C THR A 77 -11.28 11.92 1.43
N LEU A 78 -11.00 13.03 2.13
CA LEU A 78 -9.95 13.11 3.14
C LEU A 78 -10.19 12.08 4.26
N LYS A 79 -11.39 12.06 4.86
CA LYS A 79 -11.77 11.07 5.88
C LYS A 79 -11.63 9.62 5.40
N ARG A 80 -11.98 9.34 4.13
CA ARG A 80 -11.80 8.01 3.53
C ARG A 80 -10.31 7.62 3.43
N LYS A 81 -9.46 8.55 3.00
CA LYS A 81 -8.00 8.33 2.95
C LYS A 81 -7.43 8.07 4.35
N GLU A 82 -7.82 8.86 5.34
CA GLU A 82 -7.40 8.66 6.74
C GLU A 82 -7.82 7.29 7.28
N LYS A 83 -9.09 6.89 7.06
CA LYS A 83 -9.57 5.57 7.46
C LYS A 83 -8.78 4.45 6.79
N ALA A 84 -8.46 4.57 5.51
CA ALA A 84 -7.63 3.59 4.81
C ALA A 84 -6.23 3.48 5.43
N LYS A 85 -5.62 4.62 5.79
CA LYS A 85 -4.32 4.65 6.47
C LYS A 85 -4.37 4.01 7.86
N LYS A 86 -5.38 4.32 8.67
CA LYS A 86 -5.60 3.69 9.98
C LYS A 86 -5.77 2.17 9.87
N LYS A 87 -6.52 1.69 8.88
CA LYS A 87 -6.65 0.25 8.61
C LYS A 87 -5.31 -0.38 8.28
N SER A 88 -4.56 0.21 7.33
CA SER A 88 -3.24 -0.32 6.96
C SER A 88 -2.25 -0.32 8.13
N GLU A 89 -2.29 0.70 8.99
CA GLU A 89 -1.47 0.78 10.19
C GLU A 89 -1.81 -0.33 11.18
N GLY A 90 -3.10 -0.54 11.45
CA GLY A 90 -3.59 -1.63 12.30
C GLY A 90 -3.17 -3.01 11.80
N GLU A 91 -3.36 -3.29 10.52
CA GLU A 91 -2.95 -4.56 9.91
C GLU A 91 -1.43 -4.78 9.99
N TRP A 92 -0.64 -3.73 9.80
CA TRP A 92 0.82 -3.83 9.91
C TRP A 92 1.26 -4.07 11.36
N LYS A 93 0.59 -3.44 12.33
CA LYS A 93 0.82 -3.69 13.74
C LYS A 93 0.47 -5.13 14.10
N GLU A 94 -0.69 -5.63 13.67
CA GLU A 94 -1.12 -7.02 13.90
C GLU A 94 -0.14 -8.02 13.27
N ARG A 95 0.32 -7.77 12.04
CA ARG A 95 1.35 -8.61 11.40
C ARG A 95 2.65 -8.65 12.21
N LYS A 96 3.12 -7.49 12.71
CA LYS A 96 4.32 -7.43 13.55
C LYS A 96 4.14 -8.17 14.87
N GLU A 97 3.00 -8.01 15.53
CA GLU A 97 2.67 -8.73 16.76
C GLU A 97 2.57 -10.24 16.52
N GLY A 98 1.96 -10.67 15.41
CA GLY A 98 1.88 -12.08 15.02
C GLY A 98 3.24 -12.71 14.79
N VAL A 99 4.16 -11.99 14.13
CA VAL A 99 5.56 -12.42 13.95
C VAL A 99 6.27 -12.53 15.30
N ALA A 100 6.14 -11.53 16.16
CA ALA A 100 6.76 -11.53 17.49
C ALA A 100 6.23 -12.69 18.36
N LYS A 101 4.92 -12.92 18.38
CA LYS A 101 4.28 -14.06 19.09
C LYS A 101 4.77 -15.40 18.54
N SER A 102 4.86 -15.56 17.22
CA SER A 102 5.37 -16.78 16.59
C SER A 102 6.83 -17.05 16.96
N GLN A 103 7.66 -16.00 17.00
CA GLN A 103 9.05 -16.10 17.46
C GLN A 103 9.13 -16.49 18.94
N ALA A 104 8.35 -15.83 19.80
CA ALA A 104 8.29 -16.12 21.23
C ALA A 104 7.87 -17.57 21.51
N MET A 105 6.79 -18.06 20.88
CA MET A 105 6.35 -19.46 21.04
C MET A 105 7.42 -20.48 20.60
N LYS A 106 8.18 -20.17 19.54
CA LYS A 106 9.29 -21.02 19.10
C LYS A 106 10.44 -21.02 20.10
N GLN A 107 10.74 -19.87 20.69
CA GLN A 107 11.76 -19.73 21.73
C GLN A 107 11.34 -20.45 23.02
N GLU A 108 10.11 -20.26 23.49
CA GLU A 108 9.54 -20.95 24.65
C GLU A 108 9.60 -22.47 24.48
N LYS A 109 9.16 -22.99 23.32
CA LYS A 109 9.26 -24.42 23.01
C LYS A 109 10.71 -24.92 23.01
N ARG A 110 11.66 -24.09 22.57
CA ARG A 110 13.09 -24.42 22.61
C ARG A 110 13.60 -24.47 24.04
N GLU A 111 13.24 -23.50 24.87
CA GLU A 111 13.60 -23.44 26.29
C GLU A 111 13.02 -24.61 27.07
N GLU A 112 11.75 -24.95 26.85
CA GLU A 112 11.10 -26.11 27.46
C GLU A 112 11.81 -27.42 27.09
N ASN A 113 12.16 -27.60 25.80
CA ASN A 113 12.91 -28.77 25.35
C ASN A 113 14.33 -28.84 25.95
N LEU A 114 15.01 -27.70 26.09
CA LEU A 114 16.32 -27.62 26.73
C LEU A 114 16.23 -27.91 28.24
N LYS A 115 15.17 -27.44 28.91
CA LYS A 115 14.88 -27.74 30.31
C LYS A 115 14.63 -29.23 30.51
N LYS A 116 13.77 -29.85 29.71
CA LYS A 116 13.53 -31.31 29.72
C LYS A 116 14.82 -32.10 29.56
N ARG A 117 15.68 -31.74 28.59
CA ARG A 117 17.00 -32.38 28.41
C ARG A 117 17.93 -32.19 29.61
N ARG A 118 17.90 -31.03 30.25
CA ARG A 118 18.70 -30.75 31.46
C ARG A 118 18.24 -31.62 32.62
N ASP A 119 16.93 -31.71 32.84
CA ASP A 119 16.34 -32.50 33.93
C ASP A 119 16.58 -34.00 33.71
N GLU A 120 16.44 -34.50 32.47
CA GLU A 120 16.76 -35.89 32.09
C GLU A 120 18.25 -36.23 32.23
N LYS A 121 19.15 -35.28 31.91
CA LYS A 121 20.60 -35.48 32.02
C LYS A 121 21.09 -35.31 33.47
N GLY A 122 20.45 -34.45 34.26
CA GLY A 122 20.71 -34.26 35.69
C GLY A 122 20.24 -35.44 36.54
N GLY A 123 19.19 -36.16 36.12
CA GLY A 123 18.68 -37.36 36.80
C GLY A 123 19.49 -38.65 36.57
N LYS A 124 20.40 -38.68 35.58
CA LYS A 124 21.21 -39.88 35.25
C LYS A 124 22.65 -39.84 35.76
N GLY A 125 22.91 -39.06 36.81
CA GLY A 125 24.17 -39.10 37.56
C GLY A 125 24.24 -40.20 38.63
N LYS A 126 23.12 -40.86 38.99
CA LYS A 126 23.12 -42.00 39.92
C LYS A 126 22.21 -43.12 39.44
N GLY A 127 22.83 -44.15 38.86
CA GLY A 127 22.42 -45.54 38.98
C GLY A 127 21.11 -45.97 38.32
N LYS A 128 21.19 -46.53 37.11
CA LYS A 128 20.77 -47.92 36.87
C LYS A 128 21.13 -48.34 35.45
N GLY A 129 22.09 -49.25 35.36
CA GLY A 129 22.17 -50.14 34.22
C GLY A 129 20.90 -50.98 34.14
N LYS A 130 20.34 -51.11 32.94
CA LYS A 130 19.71 -52.37 32.54
C LYS A 130 19.83 -52.54 31.03
N SER A 131 20.56 -53.59 30.69
CA SER A 131 20.71 -54.27 29.42
C SER A 131 19.49 -54.26 28.50
N SER A 132 19.71 -53.90 27.24
CA SER A 132 19.21 -54.62 26.08
C SER A 132 20.33 -54.65 25.04
N SER A 133 21.28 -55.56 25.23
CA SER A 133 21.36 -56.80 24.47
C SER A 133 21.41 -56.55 22.97
N SER A 134 22.62 -56.70 22.45
CA SER A 134 22.99 -56.92 21.06
C SER A 134 21.99 -57.72 20.23
N GLY A 135 21.83 -57.29 18.97
CA GLY A 135 21.75 -58.22 17.85
C GLY A 135 20.46 -58.21 17.02
N LYS A 136 20.44 -57.43 15.93
CA LYS A 136 20.15 -57.96 14.57
C LYS A 136 20.39 -56.92 13.48
N LYS A 137 21.32 -57.23 12.57
CA LYS A 137 21.45 -56.62 11.25
C LYS A 137 20.09 -56.62 10.53
N SER A 138 19.60 -55.47 10.09
CA SER A 138 18.70 -55.41 8.93
C SER A 138 18.71 -54.02 8.26
N LYS A 139 19.34 -54.00 7.08
CA LYS A 139 19.24 -53.08 5.92
C LYS A 139 19.20 -51.55 6.15
N PRO A 140 20.07 -50.76 5.46
CA PRO A 140 19.87 -49.32 5.40
C PRO A 140 18.54 -49.03 4.69
N LYS A 141 17.58 -48.44 5.41
CA LYS A 141 16.34 -47.92 4.84
C LYS A 141 16.73 -46.93 3.74
N SER A 142 16.34 -47.24 2.51
CA SER A 142 16.22 -46.29 1.40
C SER A 142 15.70 -44.98 1.96
N ARG A 143 16.42 -43.89 1.70
CA ARG A 143 15.95 -42.54 2.01
C ARG A 143 14.56 -42.42 1.37
N PRO A 144 13.52 -41.96 2.10
CA PRO A 144 12.23 -41.68 1.51
C PRO A 144 12.49 -40.71 0.36
N GLY A 145 12.27 -41.20 -0.86
CA GLY A 145 12.68 -40.53 -2.08
C GLY A 145 12.04 -39.15 -2.15
N PHE A 146 12.88 -38.14 -2.32
CA PHE A 146 12.52 -36.99 -3.11
C PHE A 146 12.21 -37.55 -4.51
N GLU A 147 10.93 -37.71 -4.82
CA GLU A 147 10.40 -38.14 -6.12
C GLU A 147 10.72 -37.09 -7.18
N GLY A 148 11.97 -37.08 -7.63
CA GLY A 148 12.47 -36.05 -8.53
C GLY A 148 13.81 -36.43 -9.15
N THR A 149 13.99 -37.69 -9.57
CA THR A 149 14.97 -37.97 -10.62
C THR A 149 14.26 -37.86 -11.97
N PHE A 150 14.15 -36.61 -12.42
CA PHE A 150 14.08 -36.33 -13.85
C PHE A 150 15.42 -36.77 -14.44
N GLY A 151 15.40 -37.80 -15.27
CA GLY A 151 16.51 -38.12 -16.18
C GLY A 151 16.89 -39.58 -16.22
N GLY A 152 16.62 -40.24 -17.35
CA GLY A 152 17.36 -41.46 -17.71
C GLY A 152 16.61 -42.58 -18.43
N LYS A 153 15.94 -42.26 -19.54
CA LYS A 153 15.83 -43.06 -20.77
C LYS A 153 15.49 -44.58 -20.66
N LYS A 154 14.28 -44.96 -21.10
CA LYS A 154 13.98 -46.32 -21.56
C LYS A 154 14.54 -46.55 -22.97
N LYS A 155 15.14 -47.74 -23.13
CA LYS A 155 15.53 -48.49 -24.34
C LYS A 155 16.31 -47.76 -25.43
#